data_AF-A0A3D8PCE0-F1
#
_entry.id   AF-A0A3D8PCE0-F1
#
_cell.length_a   1.000
_cell.length_b   1.000
_cell.length_c   1.000
_cell.angle_alpha   90.00
_cell.angle_beta   90.00
_cell.angle_gamma   90.00
#
_symmetry.space_group_name_H-M   'P 1'
#
loop_
_entity.id
_entity.type
_entity.pdbx_description
1 polymer ?
#
loop_
_entity_poly.entity_id
_entity_poly.type
_entity_poly.pdbx_seq_one_letter_code
_entity_poly.pdbx_strand_id
1 'polypeptide(L)' 'AGDAALARHLQAEVGAARMVLTEGPRLGRTEHFAEVTFERDLPEGSLMELRIAGHDGQRLRA' A
#
# COMPACT_ATOMS: atom_id res chain seq x y z
N ALA A 1 3.34 20.81 7.59
CA ALA A 1 1.96 20.65 7.10
C ALA A 1 1.82 19.46 6.15
N GLY A 2 2.74 19.26 5.20
CA GLY A 2 2.73 18.10 4.30
C GLY A 2 2.86 16.75 5.02
N ASP A 3 3.88 16.59 5.87
CA ASP A 3 4.14 15.30 6.56
C ASP A 3 2.98 14.87 7.47
N ALA A 4 2.35 15.81 8.17
CA ALA A 4 1.18 15.53 9.00
C ALA A 4 -0.04 15.10 8.16
N ALA A 5 -0.22 15.71 6.98
CA ALA A 5 -1.27 15.31 6.05
C ALA A 5 -1.00 13.92 5.46
N LEU A 6 0.25 13.63 5.10
CA LEU A 6 0.67 12.32 4.64
C LEU A 6 0.47 11.25 5.72
N ALA A 7 0.93 11.49 6.94
CA ALA A 7 0.75 10.56 8.06
C ALA A 7 -0.73 10.27 8.33
N ARG A 8 -1.59 11.30 8.35
CA ARG A 8 -3.03 11.13 8.50
C ARG A 8 -3.65 10.33 7.36
N HIS A 9 -3.19 10.56 6.13
CA HIS A 9 -3.65 9.80 4.97
C HIS A 9 -3.25 8.32 5.10
N LEU A 10 -1.96 8.02 5.30
CA LEU A 10 -1.48 6.64 5.45
C LEU A 10 -2.15 5.91 6.62
N GLN A 11 -2.38 6.61 7.74
CA GLN A 11 -3.08 6.04 8.89
C GLN A 11 -4.54 5.69 8.60
N ALA A 12 -5.22 6.46 7.74
CA ALA A 12 -6.60 6.19 7.34
C ALA A 12 -6.73 4.95 6.44
N GLU A 13 -5.63 4.51 5.81
CA GLU A 13 -5.60 3.32 4.98
C GLU A 13 -5.47 2.02 5.80
N VAL A 14 -4.94 2.10 7.04
CA VAL A 14 -4.69 0.93 7.89
C VAL A 14 -6.01 0.23 8.23
N GLY A 15 -6.07 -1.07 7.92
CA GLY A 15 -7.24 -1.92 8.10
C GLY A 15 -8.19 -1.95 6.90
N ALA A 16 -8.07 -1.02 5.95
CA ALA A 16 -8.87 -1.01 4.74
C ALA A 16 -8.42 -2.09 3.74
N ALA A 17 -9.37 -2.58 2.95
CA ALA A 17 -9.08 -3.35 1.75
C ALA A 17 -8.85 -2.37 0.58
N ARG A 18 -7.79 -2.60 -0.19
CA ARG A 18 -7.39 -1.78 -1.34
C ARG A 18 -7.10 -2.64 -2.56
N MET A 19 -7.39 -2.09 -3.73
CA MET A 19 -7.02 -2.72 -4.99
C MET A 19 -5.59 -2.36 -5.31
N VAL A 20 -4.71 -3.35 -5.27
CA VAL A 20 -3.27 -3.17 -5.46
C VAL A 20 -2.84 -3.80 -6.78
N LEU A 21 -2.25 -2.98 -7.64
CA LEU A 21 -1.51 -3.46 -8.80
C LEU A 21 -0.08 -3.80 -8.35
N THR A 22 0.33 -5.05 -8.51
CA THR A 22 1.70 -5.49 -8.23
C THR A 22 2.63 -5.04 -9.36
N GLU A 23 3.64 -4.23 -9.05
CA GLU A 23 4.64 -3.71 -10.01
C GLU A 23 6.01 -4.39 -9.86
N GLY A 24 6.16 -5.23 -8.83
CA GLY A 24 7.27 -6.16 -8.65
C GLY A 24 6.94 -7.18 -7.57
N PRO A 25 7.84 -8.12 -7.27
CA PRO A 25 7.55 -9.22 -6.32
C PRO A 25 7.12 -8.73 -4.94
N ARG A 26 7.64 -7.59 -4.48
CA ARG A 26 7.37 -7.03 -3.13
C ARG A 26 6.85 -5.60 -3.15
N LEU A 27 6.42 -5.13 -4.32
CA LEU A 27 6.03 -3.74 -4.53
C LEU A 27 4.77 -3.68 -5.38
N GLY A 28 3.88 -2.77 -5.03
CA GLY A 28 2.73 -2.42 -5.83
C GLY A 28 2.21 -1.02 -5.49
N ARG A 29 1.10 -0.67 -6.13
CA ARG A 29 0.39 0.58 -5.87
C ARG A 29 -1.11 0.34 -5.74
N THR A 30 -1.72 1.07 -4.82
CA THR A 30 -3.18 1.12 -4.69
C THR A 30 -3.82 1.83 -5.89
N GLU A 31 -5.16 1.76 -6.00
CA GLU A 31 -5.95 2.51 -6.97
C GLU A 31 -5.78 4.04 -6.86
N HIS A 32 -5.30 4.53 -5.72
CA HIS A 32 -4.98 5.94 -5.46
C HIS A 32 -3.47 6.21 -5.57
N PHE A 33 -2.71 5.31 -6.19
CA PHE A 33 -1.27 5.43 -6.45
C PHE A 33 -0.37 5.44 -5.21
N ALA A 34 -0.90 5.15 -4.01
CA ALA A 34 -0.08 4.96 -2.82
C ALA A 34 0.74 3.67 -2.95
N GLU A 35 2.05 3.75 -2.70
CA GLU A 35 2.96 2.61 -2.76
C GLU A 35 2.68 1.63 -1.62
N VAL A 36 2.72 0.34 -1.94
CA VAL A 36 2.48 -0.77 -1.01
C VAL A 36 3.65 -1.74 -1.10
N THR A 37 4.14 -2.17 0.05
CA THR A 37 5.17 -3.21 0.18
C THR A 37 4.58 -4.49 0.75
N PHE A 38 5.15 -5.64 0.35
CA PHE A 38 4.66 -6.96 0.74
C PHE A 38 5.72 -7.73 1.53
N GLU A 39 5.29 -8.45 2.56
CA GLU A 39 6.19 -9.32 3.36
C GLU A 39 6.60 -10.61 2.63
N ARG A 40 5.90 -10.97 1.56
CA ARG A 40 6.18 -12.12 0.71
C ARG A 40 6.12 -11.74 -0.76
N ASP A 41 6.69 -12.57 -1.62
CA ASP A 41 6.61 -12.35 -3.06
C ASP A 41 5.18 -12.57 -3.57
N LEU A 42 4.69 -11.62 -4.37
CA LEU A 42 3.43 -11.68 -5.10
C LEU A 42 3.70 -11.76 -6.61
N PRO A 43 2.78 -12.37 -7.39
CA PRO A 43 2.90 -12.38 -8.85
C PRO A 43 2.83 -10.96 -9.40
N GLU A 44 3.77 -10.59 -10.27
CA GLU A 44 3.81 -9.26 -10.92
C GLU A 44 2.67 -9.09 -11.94
N GLY A 45 2.26 -7.83 -12.19
CA GLY A 45 1.22 -7.50 -13.16
C GLY A 45 -0.21 -7.91 -12.75
N SER A 46 -0.41 -8.32 -11.50
CA SER A 46 -1.69 -8.75 -10.95
C SER A 46 -2.40 -7.60 -10.24
N LEU A 47 -3.71 -7.50 -10.42
CA LEU A 47 -4.57 -6.61 -9.64
C LEU A 47 -5.25 -7.43 -8.55
N MET A 48 -4.95 -7.14 -7.27
CA MET A 48 -5.36 -7.94 -6.13
C MET A 48 -6.00 -7.06 -5.04
N GLU A 49 -7.06 -7.55 -4.39
CA GLU A 49 -7.58 -6.90 -3.19
C GLU A 49 -6.76 -7.33 -1.96
N LEU A 50 -6.07 -6.38 -1.32
CA LEU A 50 -5.20 -6.63 -0.18
C LEU A 50 -5.62 -5.77 1.01
N ARG A 51 -5.50 -6.32 2.23
CA ARG A 51 -5.72 -5.55 3.45
C ARG A 51 -4.43 -4.84 3.86
N ILE A 52 -4.51 -3.53 4.09
CA ILE A 52 -3.39 -2.75 4.57
C ILE A 52 -3.18 -3.04 6.06
N ALA A 53 -2.02 -3.60 6.40
CA ALA A 53 -1.64 -3.92 7.77
C ALA A 53 -1.01 -2.72 8.51
N GLY A 54 -0.43 -1.76 7.77
CA GLY A 54 0.22 -0.59 8.36
C GLY A 54 0.94 0.29 7.32
N HIS A 55 1.85 1.14 7.79
CA HIS A 55 2.73 1.94 6.94
C HIS A 55 4.08 2.23 7.62
N ASP A 56 5.11 2.56 6.85
CA ASP A 56 6.44 2.99 7.35
C ASP A 56 6.59 4.51 7.47
N GLY A 57 5.52 5.26 7.17
CA GLY A 57 5.52 6.73 7.15
C GLY A 57 5.70 7.32 5.75
N GLN A 58 6.02 6.49 4.76
CA GLN A 58 6.07 6.88 3.35
C GLN A 58 5.20 5.96 2.47
N ARG A 59 5.12 4.66 2.80
CA ARG A 59 4.45 3.61 2.02
C ARG A 59 3.61 2.73 2.92
N LEU A 60 2.59 2.11 2.34
CA LEU A 60 1.74 1.13 3.00
C LEU A 60 2.44 -0.25 3.06
N ARG A 61 1.99 -1.08 4.00
CA ARG A 61 2.38 -2.49 4.15
C ARG A 61 1.14 -3.36 4.08
N ALA A 62 1.19 -4.41 3.26
CA ALA A 62 0.13 -5.41 3.10
C ALA A 62 0.66 -6.84 3.19
#